data_AF-A0A8S3FP87-F1
#
_entry.id   AF-A0A8S3FP87-F1
#
_cell.length_a   1.000
_cell.length_b   1.000
_cell.length_c   1.000
_cell.angle_alpha   90.00
_cell.angle_beta   90.00
_cell.angle_gamma   90.00
#
_symmetry.space_group_name_H-M   'P 1'
#
loop_
_entity.id
_entity.type
_entity.pdbx_description
1 polymer ?
#
loop_
_entity_poly.entity_id
_entity_poly.type
_entity_poly.pdbx_seq_one_letter_code
_entity_poly.pdbx_strand_id
1 'polypeptide(L)'
;SELNIKTDPYDILIDSRNRQHLFDDDDDNIPLEYRSLRAYVCILYYEPRMRITIQRRRVITKKLPHTLYKPRQYQFKSTRFKTRSEQEIKKCEKELESLEERKREADSQVHHLQQTIGVTTSLEERARLRKLQINAAELKDLTIRLRNGLARKKSEMNTTKTLTFIYGLNIQNRAGDGVFVYNCGRLIKMYEKLGQPNKKTV
;
A
#
# COMPACT_ATOMS: atom_id res chain seq x y z
N SER A 1 34.04 -5.50 -2.80
CA SER A 1 32.73 -6.12 -3.12
C SER A 1 31.86 -5.94 -1.91
N GLU A 2 30.67 -5.34 -2.06
CA GLU A 2 29.78 -5.11 -0.91
C GLU A 2 29.08 -6.40 -0.45
N LEU A 3 28.91 -7.34 -1.39
CA LEU A 3 28.26 -8.62 -1.17
C LEU A 3 29.28 -9.76 -1.17
N ASN A 4 29.09 -10.71 -0.26
CA ASN A 4 29.86 -11.94 -0.14
C ASN A 4 28.97 -13.14 -0.47
N ILE A 5 29.26 -13.77 -1.61
CA ILE A 5 28.57 -14.96 -2.12
C ILE A 5 29.41 -16.24 -2.00
N LYS A 6 30.62 -16.14 -1.42
CA LYS A 6 31.59 -17.24 -1.38
C LYS A 6 31.58 -17.98 -0.04
N THR A 7 31.31 -17.27 1.05
CA THR A 7 31.34 -17.86 2.40
C THR A 7 30.22 -18.87 2.64
N ASP A 8 29.00 -18.58 2.17
CA ASP A 8 27.89 -19.53 2.20
C ASP A 8 27.40 -19.78 0.76
N PRO A 9 27.53 -21.01 0.23
CA PRO A 9 27.09 -21.36 -1.12
C PRO A 9 25.56 -21.41 -1.28
N TYR A 10 24.82 -21.08 -0.23
CA TYR A 10 23.37 -20.95 -0.24
C TYR A 10 22.90 -19.55 0.18
N ASP A 11 23.78 -18.58 0.42
CA ASP A 11 23.37 -17.27 0.92
C ASP A 11 24.18 -16.12 0.35
N ILE A 12 23.62 -14.92 0.40
CA ILE A 12 24.30 -13.67 0.05
C ILE A 12 24.45 -12.88 1.34
N LEU A 13 25.70 -12.75 1.80
CA LEU A 13 26.05 -12.07 3.03
C LEU A 13 26.57 -10.66 2.75
N ILE A 14 26.44 -9.75 3.71
CA ILE A 14 27.16 -8.47 3.67
C ILE A 14 28.62 -8.69 4.06
N ASP A 15 29.55 -8.14 3.27
CA ASP A 15 31.00 -8.22 3.55
C ASP A 15 31.30 -7.57 4.92
N SER A 16 32.11 -8.23 5.75
CA SER A 16 32.49 -7.74 7.09
C SER A 16 33.12 -6.36 7.05
N ARG A 17 33.86 -6.03 6.00
CA ARG A 17 34.49 -4.72 5.83
C ARG A 17 33.50 -3.57 5.69
N ASN A 18 32.27 -3.87 5.28
CA ASN A 18 31.19 -2.88 5.15
C ASN A 18 30.23 -2.89 6.35
N ARG A 19 30.47 -3.74 7.37
CA ARG A 19 29.67 -3.78 8.61
C ARG A 19 30.02 -2.67 9.59
N GLN A 20 31.29 -2.24 9.59
CA GLN A 20 31.86 -1.19 10.44
C GLN A 20 31.07 0.12 10.50
N HIS A 21 30.30 0.44 9.45
CA HIS A 21 29.49 1.66 9.36
C HIS A 21 28.00 1.47 9.64
N LEU A 22 27.54 0.24 9.87
CA LEU A 22 26.12 -0.08 10.02
C LEU A 22 25.75 -0.48 11.45
N PHE A 23 26.66 -1.07 12.22
CA PHE A 23 26.46 -1.52 13.60
C PHE A 23 27.80 -1.49 14.35
N ASP A 24 27.80 -1.22 15.67
CA ASP A 24 29.01 -1.38 16.49
C ASP A 24 29.44 -2.86 16.44
N ASP A 25 30.66 -3.12 15.98
CA ASP A 25 31.12 -4.42 15.48
C ASP A 25 31.22 -5.56 16.52
N ASP A 26 31.01 -5.28 17.80
CA ASP A 26 31.30 -6.22 18.89
C ASP A 26 30.08 -6.98 19.45
N ASP A 27 28.88 -6.81 18.89
CA ASP A 27 27.68 -7.40 19.48
C ASP A 27 27.24 -8.69 18.76
N ASP A 28 27.54 -9.85 19.36
CA ASP A 28 26.98 -11.16 19.00
C ASP A 28 25.44 -11.18 19.00
N ASN A 29 24.80 -10.13 19.52
CA ASN A 29 23.35 -9.94 19.52
C ASN A 29 22.77 -9.31 18.25
N ILE A 30 23.57 -8.96 17.23
CA ILE A 30 23.03 -8.40 15.97
C ILE A 30 22.15 -9.43 15.25
N PRO A 31 20.87 -9.13 14.98
CA PRO A 31 19.99 -10.04 14.27
C PRO A 31 20.52 -10.46 12.90
N LEU A 32 20.31 -11.74 12.56
CA LEU A 32 20.84 -12.37 11.34
C LEU A 32 20.36 -11.68 10.06
N GLU A 33 19.15 -11.12 10.11
CA GLU A 33 18.49 -10.38 9.04
C GLU A 33 19.25 -9.12 8.60
N TYR A 34 20.15 -8.59 9.42
CA TYR A 34 21.03 -7.49 9.00
C TYR A 34 22.25 -7.93 8.20
N ARG A 35 22.65 -9.20 8.27
CA ARG A 35 23.85 -9.72 7.60
C ARG A 35 23.57 -10.75 6.50
N SER A 36 22.45 -11.44 6.57
CA SER A 36 22.05 -12.53 5.68
C SER A 36 20.84 -12.12 4.84
N LEU A 37 21.01 -12.12 3.52
CA LEU A 37 19.89 -11.88 2.61
C LEU A 37 18.82 -12.96 2.76
N ARG A 38 19.21 -14.23 2.93
CA ARG A 38 18.26 -15.33 3.14
C ARG A 38 17.41 -15.12 4.40
N ALA A 39 18.00 -14.68 5.50
CA ALA A 39 17.26 -14.37 6.72
C ALA A 39 16.34 -13.15 6.53
N TYR A 40 16.83 -12.08 5.93
CA TYR A 40 16.02 -10.89 5.63
C TYR A 40 14.81 -11.20 4.74
N VAL A 41 15.05 -11.91 3.62
CA VAL A 41 14.01 -12.29 2.66
C VAL A 41 12.97 -13.21 3.28
N CYS A 42 13.35 -14.04 4.26
CA CYS A 42 12.43 -14.92 4.97
C CYS A 42 11.28 -14.16 5.66
N ILE A 43 11.52 -12.92 6.11
CA ILE A 43 10.54 -12.08 6.82
C ILE A 43 10.10 -10.84 6.03
N LEU A 44 10.58 -10.66 4.79
CA LEU A 44 10.38 -9.46 4.00
C LEU A 44 8.90 -9.14 3.74
N TYR A 45 8.06 -10.17 3.69
CA TYR A 45 6.62 -10.02 3.45
C TYR A 45 5.81 -10.58 4.61
N TYR A 46 4.79 -9.84 5.04
CA TYR A 46 3.87 -10.28 6.08
C TYR A 46 3.09 -11.55 5.66
N GLU A 47 2.62 -11.57 4.41
CA GLU A 47 2.02 -12.74 3.77
C GLU A 47 2.85 -13.19 2.56
N PRO A 48 3.88 -14.03 2.76
CA PRO A 48 4.68 -14.51 1.65
C PRO A 48 3.87 -15.49 0.79
N ARG A 49 3.71 -15.17 -0.50
CA ARG A 49 3.10 -16.05 -1.52
C ARG A 49 4.08 -16.45 -2.61
N MET A 50 5.04 -15.58 -2.90
CA MET A 50 6.07 -15.83 -3.90
C MET A 50 7.14 -16.80 -3.38
N ARG A 51 7.51 -17.79 -4.20
CA ARG A 51 8.63 -18.68 -3.90
C ARG A 51 9.93 -17.99 -4.29
N ILE A 52 10.86 -17.89 -3.35
CA ILE A 52 12.16 -17.25 -3.55
C ILE A 52 13.26 -18.30 -3.43
N THR A 53 14.24 -18.26 -4.33
CA THR A 53 15.43 -19.11 -4.28
C THR A 53 16.67 -18.22 -4.29
N ILE A 54 17.64 -18.53 -3.43
CA ILE A 54 18.93 -17.85 -3.36
C ILE A 54 19.99 -18.93 -3.56
N GLN A 55 20.92 -18.71 -4.48
CA GLN A 55 21.99 -19.66 -4.82
C GLN A 55 21.49 -21.10 -4.96
N ARG A 56 20.48 -21.29 -5.83
CA ARG A 56 19.85 -22.60 -6.15
C ARG A 56 19.13 -23.29 -4.99
N ARG A 57 19.03 -22.67 -3.81
CA ARG A 57 18.30 -23.20 -2.65
C ARG A 57 17.11 -22.32 -2.28
N ARG A 58 15.94 -22.94 -2.16
CA ARG A 58 14.69 -22.27 -1.76
C ARG A 58 14.83 -21.61 -0.39
N VAL A 59 14.35 -20.38 -0.27
CA VAL A 59 14.21 -19.66 1.01
C VAL A 59 12.92 -20.13 1.68
N ILE A 60 13.01 -20.49 2.94
CA ILE A 60 11.83 -20.84 3.75
C ILE A 60 11.29 -19.54 4.35
N THR A 61 10.28 -18.97 3.72
CA THR A 61 9.61 -17.76 4.21
C THR A 61 8.76 -18.06 5.44
N LYS A 62 8.69 -17.12 6.38
CA LYS A 62 7.95 -17.27 7.63
C LYS A 62 6.88 -16.18 7.76
N LYS A 63 5.73 -16.55 8.30
CA LYS A 63 4.75 -15.58 8.82
C LYS A 63 5.11 -15.30 10.28
N LEU A 64 5.68 -14.13 10.55
CA LEU A 64 6.23 -13.79 11.87
C LEU A 64 5.27 -14.03 13.04
N PRO A 65 3.95 -13.71 12.96
CA PRO A 65 3.01 -14.05 14.04
C PRO A 65 2.96 -15.54 14.43
N HIS A 66 3.24 -16.44 13.50
CA HIS A 66 3.19 -17.90 13.70
C HIS A 66 4.46 -18.45 14.34
N THR A 67 5.53 -17.66 14.42
CA THR A 67 6.79 -18.06 15.07
C THR A 67 6.83 -17.63 16.54
N LEU A 68 5.83 -16.88 17.00
CA LEU A 68 5.77 -16.35 18.37
C LEU A 68 4.94 -17.25 19.27
N TYR A 69 5.31 -17.31 20.54
CA TYR A 69 4.50 -17.94 21.58
C TYR A 69 3.37 -17.02 22.03
N LYS A 70 2.15 -17.59 22.11
CA LYS A 70 0.90 -16.91 22.51
C LYS A 70 0.69 -15.55 21.82
N PRO A 71 0.64 -15.51 20.47
CA PRO A 71 0.39 -14.26 19.76
C PRO A 71 -1.01 -13.71 20.11
N ARG A 72 -1.09 -12.40 20.35
CA ARG A 72 -2.31 -11.64 20.64
C ARG A 72 -2.46 -10.50 19.66
N GLN A 73 -3.67 -10.33 19.14
CA GLN A 73 -4.00 -9.31 18.15
C GLN A 73 -4.81 -8.18 18.79
N TYR A 74 -4.44 -6.94 18.47
CA TYR A 74 -5.10 -5.73 18.94
C TYR A 74 -5.43 -4.84 17.75
N GLN A 75 -6.66 -4.33 17.71
CA GLN A 75 -7.13 -3.42 16.67
C GLN A 75 -7.07 -1.98 17.17
N PHE A 76 -6.20 -1.18 16.59
CA PHE A 76 -6.04 0.23 16.92
C PHE A 76 -6.75 1.11 15.90
N LYS A 77 -7.67 1.95 16.37
CA LYS A 77 -8.38 2.91 15.51
C LYS A 77 -7.49 4.12 15.26
N SER A 78 -7.09 4.35 14.00
CA SER A 78 -6.25 5.47 13.62
C SER A 78 -7.09 6.66 13.14
N THR A 79 -7.05 7.78 13.87
CA THR A 79 -7.70 9.03 13.46
C THR A 79 -7.15 9.54 12.13
N ARG A 80 -5.83 9.43 11.92
CA ARG A 80 -5.15 9.85 10.69
C ARG A 80 -5.66 9.10 9.45
N PHE A 81 -5.92 7.80 9.57
CA PHE A 81 -6.45 6.99 8.45
C PHE A 81 -7.87 7.40 8.09
N LYS A 82 -8.70 7.70 9.11
CA LYS A 82 -10.04 8.23 8.91
C LYS A 82 -9.98 9.57 8.17
N THR A 83 -9.25 10.55 8.70
CA THR A 83 -9.16 11.90 8.12
C THR A 83 -8.64 11.90 6.69
N ARG A 84 -7.60 11.09 6.37
CA ARG A 84 -7.08 11.00 5.00
C ARG A 84 -8.13 10.41 4.03
N SER A 85 -8.88 9.42 4.47
CA SER A 85 -9.93 8.81 3.65
C SER A 85 -11.07 9.79 3.39
N GLU A 86 -11.46 10.58 4.39
CA GLU A 86 -12.46 11.66 4.25
C GLU A 86 -12.00 12.73 3.25
N GLN A 87 -10.72 13.11 3.30
CA GLN A 87 -10.15 14.07 2.35
C GLN A 87 -10.16 13.53 0.90
N GLU A 88 -9.81 12.26 0.71
CA GLU A 88 -9.85 11.61 -0.61
C GLU A 88 -11.29 11.50 -1.15
N ILE A 89 -12.26 11.21 -0.30
CA ILE A 89 -13.69 11.20 -0.66
C ILE A 89 -14.15 12.60 -1.06
N LYS A 90 -13.86 13.62 -0.24
CA LYS A 90 -14.22 15.01 -0.52
C LYS A 90 -13.61 15.52 -1.83
N LYS A 91 -12.38 15.10 -2.14
CA LYS A 91 -11.74 15.42 -3.43
C LYS A 91 -12.51 14.78 -4.60
N CYS A 92 -12.87 13.50 -4.51
CA CYS A 92 -13.66 12.82 -5.53
C CYS A 92 -15.08 13.37 -5.67
N GLU A 93 -15.70 13.85 -4.59
CA GLU A 93 -17.00 14.52 -4.64
C GLU A 93 -16.94 15.80 -5.44
N LYS A 94 -15.95 16.66 -5.19
CA LYS A 94 -15.74 17.90 -5.97
C LYS A 94 -15.46 17.61 -7.45
N GLU A 95 -14.67 16.58 -7.73
CA GLU A 95 -14.39 16.16 -9.10
C GLU A 95 -15.67 15.68 -9.80
N LEU A 96 -16.52 14.92 -9.11
CA LEU A 96 -17.79 14.44 -9.62
C LEU A 96 -18.76 15.59 -9.89
N GLU A 97 -18.86 16.56 -8.98
CA GLU A 97 -19.67 17.78 -9.15
C GLU A 97 -19.27 18.54 -10.41
N SER A 98 -17.98 18.83 -10.58
CA SER A 98 -17.47 19.51 -11.79
C SER A 98 -17.74 18.73 -13.08
N LEU A 99 -17.70 17.40 -13.01
CA LEU A 99 -17.95 16.55 -14.16
C LEU A 99 -19.45 16.47 -14.49
N GLU A 100 -20.32 16.46 -13.48
CA GLU A 100 -21.77 16.51 -13.66
C GLU A 100 -22.23 17.83 -14.28
N GLU A 101 -21.60 18.95 -13.92
CA GLU A 101 -21.81 20.25 -14.56
C GLU A 101 -21.42 20.22 -16.03
N ARG A 102 -20.20 19.76 -16.35
CA ARG A 102 -19.73 19.62 -17.75
C ARG A 102 -20.62 18.68 -18.57
N LYS A 103 -21.09 17.59 -17.97
CA LYS A 103 -22.04 16.66 -18.60
C LYS A 103 -23.36 17.36 -18.91
N ARG A 104 -23.89 18.15 -17.97
CA ARG A 104 -25.13 18.92 -18.15
C ARG A 104 -25.00 19.96 -19.27
N GLU A 105 -23.87 20.65 -19.35
CA GLU A 105 -23.58 21.60 -20.43
C GLU A 105 -23.53 20.90 -21.79
N ALA A 106 -22.81 19.78 -21.89
CA ALA A 106 -22.73 19.00 -23.13
C ALA A 106 -24.10 18.47 -23.58
N ASP A 107 -24.90 17.92 -22.65
CA ASP A 107 -26.27 17.48 -22.94
C ASP A 107 -27.15 18.64 -23.43
N SER A 108 -27.02 19.83 -22.82
CA SER A 108 -27.76 21.03 -23.22
C SER A 108 -27.37 21.52 -24.62
N GLN A 109 -26.08 21.47 -24.97
CA GLN A 109 -25.60 21.81 -26.31
C GLN A 109 -26.12 20.83 -27.37
N VAL A 110 -26.14 19.53 -27.07
CA VAL A 110 -26.74 18.51 -27.95
C VAL A 110 -28.22 18.81 -28.15
N HIS A 111 -28.96 19.03 -27.08
CA HIS A 111 -30.41 19.29 -27.15
C HIS A 111 -30.73 20.57 -27.94
N HIS A 112 -30.03 21.66 -27.67
CA HIS A 112 -30.22 22.93 -28.40
C HIS A 112 -29.94 22.77 -29.90
N LEU A 113 -28.82 22.13 -30.26
CA LEU A 113 -28.48 21.92 -31.66
C LEU A 113 -29.47 20.98 -32.36
N GLN A 114 -29.97 19.95 -31.68
CA GLN A 114 -31.04 19.08 -32.19
C GLN A 114 -32.33 19.83 -32.48
N GLN A 115 -32.70 20.80 -31.64
CA GLN A 115 -33.90 21.63 -31.84
C GLN A 115 -33.75 22.62 -32.99
N THR A 116 -32.52 23.10 -33.23
CA THR A 116 -32.22 24.08 -34.29
C THR A 116 -32.08 23.42 -35.66
N ILE A 117 -31.66 22.14 -35.69
CA ILE A 117 -31.48 21.36 -36.92
C ILE A 117 -32.85 20.95 -37.50
N GLY A 118 -33.19 21.54 -38.66
CA GLY A 118 -34.38 21.20 -39.43
C GLY A 118 -34.22 19.99 -40.37
N VAL A 119 -35.28 19.67 -41.12
CA VAL A 119 -35.39 18.46 -41.99
C VAL A 119 -34.38 18.47 -43.15
N THR A 120 -34.01 19.64 -43.68
CA THR A 120 -32.98 19.82 -44.72
C THR A 120 -31.70 20.40 -44.12
N THR A 121 -30.88 19.55 -43.52
CA THR A 121 -29.64 19.96 -42.82
C THR A 121 -28.37 19.71 -43.63
N SER A 122 -27.38 20.61 -43.47
CA SER A 122 -26.05 20.47 -44.07
C SER A 122 -25.28 19.27 -43.51
N LEU A 123 -24.39 18.69 -44.32
CA LEU A 123 -23.47 17.62 -43.90
C LEU A 123 -22.62 18.04 -42.68
N GLU A 124 -22.23 19.32 -42.64
CA GLU A 124 -21.39 19.88 -41.58
C GLU A 124 -22.14 19.95 -40.23
N GLU A 125 -23.40 20.36 -40.22
CA GLU A 125 -24.24 20.43 -39.03
C GLU A 125 -24.51 19.04 -38.44
N ARG A 126 -24.70 18.04 -39.31
CA ARG A 126 -24.81 16.62 -38.91
C ARG A 126 -23.51 16.10 -38.30
N ALA A 127 -22.36 16.45 -38.88
CA ALA A 127 -21.05 16.09 -38.33
C ALA A 127 -20.81 16.75 -36.95
N ARG A 128 -21.17 18.02 -36.80
CA ARG A 128 -21.10 18.75 -35.53
C ARG A 128 -21.99 18.14 -34.46
N LEU A 129 -23.23 17.78 -34.80
CA LEU A 129 -24.15 17.12 -33.88
C LEU A 129 -23.60 15.78 -33.38
N ARG A 130 -23.09 14.93 -34.29
CA ARG A 130 -22.45 13.65 -33.91
C ARG A 130 -21.28 13.85 -32.96
N LYS A 131 -20.42 14.85 -33.22
CA LYS A 131 -19.28 15.16 -32.34
C LYS A 131 -19.73 15.54 -30.93
N LEU A 132 -20.78 16.37 -30.81
CA LEU A 132 -21.34 16.75 -29.51
C LEU A 132 -21.98 15.55 -28.79
N GLN A 133 -22.70 14.69 -29.52
CA GLN A 133 -23.29 13.46 -28.96
C GLN A 133 -22.23 12.49 -28.43
N ILE A 134 -21.12 12.32 -29.16
CA ILE A 134 -20.00 11.49 -28.72
C ILE A 134 -19.40 12.06 -27.42
N ASN A 135 -19.12 13.36 -27.38
CA ASN A 135 -18.60 14.03 -26.18
C ASN A 135 -19.55 13.90 -24.97
N ALA A 136 -20.86 14.10 -25.18
CA ALA A 136 -21.85 13.93 -24.11
C ALA A 136 -21.90 12.47 -23.61
N ALA A 137 -21.81 11.50 -24.52
CA ALA A 137 -21.74 10.08 -24.16
C ALA A 137 -20.47 9.75 -23.36
N GLU A 138 -19.30 10.26 -23.76
CA GLU A 138 -18.03 10.08 -23.04
C GLU A 138 -18.08 10.67 -21.63
N LEU A 139 -18.59 11.89 -21.49
CA LEU A 139 -18.73 12.55 -20.18
C LEU A 139 -19.69 11.76 -19.28
N LYS A 140 -20.82 11.28 -19.82
CA LYS A 140 -21.76 10.42 -19.08
C LYS A 140 -21.09 9.15 -18.57
N ASP A 141 -20.30 8.50 -19.40
CA ASP A 141 -19.60 7.26 -19.07
C ASP A 141 -18.54 7.50 -17.97
N LEU A 142 -17.80 8.60 -18.05
CA LEU A 142 -16.87 9.05 -17.02
C LEU A 142 -17.59 9.35 -15.70
N THR A 143 -18.72 10.06 -15.73
CA THR A 143 -19.54 10.34 -14.54
C THR A 143 -19.98 9.06 -13.85
N ILE A 144 -20.46 8.06 -14.60
CA ILE A 144 -20.87 6.76 -14.05
C ILE A 144 -19.68 6.05 -13.39
N ARG A 145 -18.53 5.99 -14.07
CA ARG A 145 -17.30 5.38 -13.50
C ARG A 145 -16.88 6.05 -12.19
N LEU A 146 -16.84 7.39 -12.17
CA LEU A 146 -16.43 8.15 -11.00
C LEU A 146 -17.43 8.00 -9.85
N ARG A 147 -18.74 8.05 -10.13
CA ARG A 147 -19.81 7.83 -9.15
C ARG A 147 -19.75 6.43 -8.51
N ASN A 148 -19.51 5.40 -9.32
CA ASN A 148 -19.31 4.03 -8.83
C ASN A 148 -18.03 3.91 -7.99
N GLY A 149 -16.95 4.59 -8.39
CA GLY A 149 -15.72 4.69 -7.59
C GLY A 149 -15.95 5.36 -6.23
N LEU A 150 -16.68 6.46 -6.21
CA LEU A 150 -17.02 7.19 -4.99
C LEU A 150 -17.90 6.35 -4.05
N ALA A 151 -18.91 5.66 -4.59
CA ALA A 151 -19.77 4.78 -3.80
C ALA A 151 -18.97 3.66 -3.09
N ARG A 152 -18.02 3.04 -3.80
CA ARG A 152 -17.10 2.06 -3.21
C ARG A 152 -16.26 2.66 -2.09
N LYS A 153 -15.62 3.81 -2.33
CA LYS A 153 -14.82 4.50 -1.32
C LYS A 153 -15.62 4.86 -0.07
N LYS A 154 -16.88 5.32 -0.22
CA LYS A 154 -17.77 5.61 0.91
C LYS A 154 -18.14 4.34 1.69
N SER A 155 -18.42 3.24 1.00
CA SER A 155 -18.68 1.95 1.64
C SER A 155 -17.46 1.46 2.44
N GLU A 156 -16.26 1.55 1.87
CA GLU A 156 -15.01 1.19 2.53
C GLU A 156 -14.68 2.12 3.71
N MET A 157 -15.03 3.41 3.65
CA MET A 157 -14.85 4.33 4.78
C MET A 157 -15.67 3.93 6.01
N ASN A 158 -16.87 3.37 5.79
CA ASN A 158 -17.70 2.86 6.89
C ASN A 158 -17.06 1.65 7.58
N THR A 159 -16.19 0.91 6.88
CA THR A 159 -15.34 -0.09 7.53
C THR A 159 -14.24 0.60 8.32
N THR A 160 -14.15 0.30 9.62
CA THR A 160 -13.20 0.99 10.49
C THR A 160 -11.77 0.67 10.02
N LYS A 161 -11.05 1.70 9.57
CA LYS A 161 -9.62 1.58 9.21
C LYS A 161 -8.79 1.41 10.48
N THR A 162 -8.54 0.17 10.86
CA THR A 162 -7.72 -0.18 12.02
C THR A 162 -6.31 -0.57 11.61
N LEU A 163 -5.35 -0.23 12.45
CA LEU A 163 -4.03 -0.84 12.45
C LEU A 163 -4.10 -2.09 13.32
N THR A 164 -3.63 -3.21 12.77
CA THR A 164 -3.54 -4.46 13.52
C THR A 164 -2.16 -4.58 14.14
N PHE A 165 -2.11 -4.61 15.47
CA PHE A 165 -0.90 -4.92 16.23
C PHE A 165 -0.94 -6.37 16.67
N ILE A 166 0.16 -7.10 16.45
CA ILE A 166 0.28 -8.49 16.89
C ILE A 166 1.51 -8.58 17.79
N TYR A 167 1.30 -9.01 19.03
CA TYR A 167 2.36 -9.20 20.02
C TYR A 167 2.43 -10.65 20.43
N GLY A 168 3.64 -11.16 20.65
CA GLY A 168 3.88 -12.50 21.16
C GLY A 168 5.33 -12.61 21.63
N LEU A 169 5.66 -13.72 22.29
CA LEU A 169 7.00 -13.92 22.84
C LEU A 169 7.87 -14.70 21.85
N ASN A 170 9.02 -14.14 21.48
CA ASN A 170 10.04 -14.87 20.72
C ASN A 170 10.84 -15.77 21.66
N ILE A 171 10.31 -16.97 21.94
CA ILE A 171 10.93 -17.92 22.87
C ILE A 171 12.19 -18.59 22.28
N GLN A 172 12.34 -18.59 20.95
CA GLN A 172 13.49 -19.19 20.27
C GLN A 172 14.72 -18.27 20.27
N ASN A 173 14.50 -16.96 20.14
CA ASN A 173 15.56 -15.95 20.24
C ASN A 173 15.03 -14.72 20.99
N ARG A 174 15.23 -14.69 22.32
CA ARG A 174 14.72 -13.61 23.17
C ARG A 174 15.43 -12.27 22.93
N ALA A 175 16.69 -12.29 22.49
CA ALA A 175 17.46 -11.08 22.15
C ALA A 175 16.98 -10.44 20.83
N GLY A 176 16.41 -11.26 19.93
CA GLY A 176 15.75 -10.80 18.72
C GLY A 176 14.32 -10.30 18.95
N ASP A 177 14.11 -9.43 19.94
CA ASP A 177 12.83 -8.78 20.23
C ASP A 177 12.74 -7.38 19.61
N GLY A 178 11.52 -6.85 19.52
CA GLY A 178 11.22 -5.54 18.94
C GLY A 178 10.06 -5.59 17.96
N VAL A 179 9.73 -4.43 17.41
CA VAL A 179 8.57 -4.27 16.52
C VAL A 179 8.99 -4.33 15.06
N PHE A 180 8.17 -5.06 14.30
CA PHE A 180 8.28 -5.19 12.85
C PHE A 180 7.14 -4.44 12.20
N VAL A 181 7.47 -3.43 11.40
CA VAL A 181 6.50 -2.56 10.75
C VAL A 181 6.40 -2.95 9.28
N TYR A 182 5.20 -3.37 8.88
CA TYR A 182 4.89 -3.68 7.48
C TYR A 182 4.00 -2.59 6.88
N ASN A 183 4.31 -2.18 5.65
CA ASN A 183 3.46 -1.29 4.85
C ASN A 183 3.08 -2.01 3.55
N CYS A 184 1.78 -2.09 3.24
CA CYS A 184 1.26 -2.83 2.09
C CYS A 184 1.85 -4.26 1.99
N GLY A 185 2.04 -4.93 3.12
CA GLY A 185 2.60 -6.27 3.21
C GLY A 185 4.12 -6.39 3.14
N ARG A 186 4.86 -5.30 2.89
CA ARG A 186 6.34 -5.28 2.84
C ARG A 186 6.93 -4.76 4.16
N LEU A 187 7.98 -5.41 4.65
CA LEU A 187 8.75 -4.99 5.81
C LEU A 187 9.45 -3.64 5.57
N ILE A 188 9.25 -2.69 6.47
CA ILE A 188 9.83 -1.34 6.43
C ILE A 188 10.85 -1.15 7.56
N LYS A 189 10.53 -1.63 8.76
CA LYS A 189 11.38 -1.56 9.95
C LYS A 189 11.32 -2.88 10.70
N MET A 190 12.43 -3.29 11.30
CA MET A 190 12.55 -4.51 12.11
C MET A 190 13.34 -4.22 13.38
N TYR A 191 13.07 -5.00 14.44
CA TYR A 191 13.71 -4.86 15.75
C TYR A 191 13.58 -3.47 16.40
N GLU A 192 12.53 -2.71 16.07
CA GLU A 192 12.31 -1.39 16.64
C GLU A 192 11.89 -1.51 18.11
N LYS A 193 12.71 -0.96 19.02
CA LYS A 193 12.40 -0.96 20.45
C LYS A 193 11.34 0.12 20.72
N LEU A 194 10.11 -0.30 21.01
CA LEU A 194 9.04 0.61 21.40
C LEU A 194 8.94 0.70 22.92
N GLY A 195 9.00 1.92 23.45
CA GLY A 195 8.82 2.22 24.86
C GLY A 195 10.00 1.79 25.74
N GLN A 196 10.70 2.76 26.33
CA GLN A 196 11.27 2.54 27.66
C GLN A 196 10.14 2.83 28.66
N PRO A 197 9.85 1.98 29.67
CA PRO A 197 9.32 2.55 30.89
C PRO A 197 10.39 3.55 31.35
N ASN A 198 10.01 4.81 31.52
CA ASN A 198 10.79 5.76 32.29
C ASN A 198 11.34 5.01 33.50
N LYS A 199 12.65 4.74 33.51
CA LYS A 199 13.35 4.39 34.74
C LYS A 199 13.23 5.65 35.60
N LYS A 200 12.13 5.76 36.34
CA LYS A 200 12.12 6.60 37.53
C LYS A 200 13.17 5.99 38.43
N THR A 201 14.34 6.60 38.41
CA THR A 201 15.33 6.52 39.47
C THR A 201 14.56 6.69 40.79
N VAL A 202 14.51 5.62 41.57
CA VAL A 202 14.19 5.67 43.00
C VAL A 202 15.50 5.85 43.72
#